data_AF-A0A515ELP8-F1
#
_entry.id   AF-A0A515ELP8-F1
#
_cell.length_a   1.000
_cell.length_b   1.000
_cell.length_c   1.000
_cell.angle_alpha   90.00
_cell.angle_beta   90.00
_cell.angle_gamma   90.00
#
_symmetry.space_group_name_H-M   'P 1'
#
loop_
_entity.id
_entity.type
_entity.pdbx_description
1 polymer ?
#
loop_
_entity_poly.entity_id
_entity_poly.type
_entity_poly.pdbx_seq_one_letter_code
_entity_poly.pdbx_strand_id
1 'polypeptide(L)'
;MLGPLFTYLFPDRKKAEKRALIARLMKATAAEFPLRKRKLLNQQEYEIYQLVRHVYEGQDVLVKTSLTRMVVSADEAKTQALFQCIEHLVFLFVVMDAETHVLACIDFYDPASRKRKDVRLKASIMASLGIDYWVLSSDYLDDLKKVQAKFDFSKVGQATFQNSADEAHSNDFTHAKAQLHERLKDRRNEVRGFGDSSPPGSEFGTSANSFLLPLDER
;
A
#
# COMPACT_ATOMS: atom_id res chain seq x y z
N MET A 1 20.19 38.96 -3.07
CA MET A 1 20.34 37.85 -4.03
C MET A 1 19.51 36.67 -3.54
N LEU A 2 18.76 36.05 -4.47
CA LEU A 2 18.04 34.77 -4.42
C LEU A 2 16.83 34.67 -3.46
N GLY A 3 15.64 34.83 -4.06
CA GLY A 3 14.33 34.86 -3.42
C GLY A 3 13.69 33.50 -3.12
N PRO A 4 12.43 33.51 -2.62
CA PRO A 4 11.73 32.31 -2.19
C PRO A 4 11.16 31.57 -3.40
N LEU A 5 11.89 30.57 -3.88
CA LEU A 5 11.52 29.77 -5.05
C LEU A 5 10.84 28.46 -4.66
N PHE A 6 9.83 28.47 -3.78
CA PHE A 6 9.01 27.25 -3.53
C PHE A 6 7.56 27.53 -3.12
N THR A 7 6.98 28.67 -3.52
CA THR A 7 5.58 29.03 -3.18
C THR A 7 4.53 28.71 -4.26
N TYR A 8 4.90 28.09 -5.38
CA TYR A 8 3.92 27.82 -6.44
C TYR A 8 4.11 26.46 -7.12
N LEU A 9 3.30 25.49 -6.69
CA LEU A 9 2.79 24.42 -7.56
C LEU A 9 1.50 23.83 -6.95
N PHE A 10 0.45 24.67 -6.90
CA PHE A 10 -1.02 24.42 -6.78
C PHE A 10 -1.57 23.46 -5.69
N PRO A 11 -2.56 23.92 -4.87
CA PRO A 11 -3.94 23.41 -5.04
C PRO A 11 -5.09 24.37 -4.63
N ASP A 12 -4.90 25.69 -4.50
CA ASP A 12 -5.89 26.54 -3.79
C ASP A 12 -7.29 26.60 -4.41
N ARG A 13 -7.44 26.62 -5.74
CA ARG A 13 -8.77 26.61 -6.38
C ARG A 13 -9.54 25.30 -6.15
N LYS A 14 -8.89 24.15 -6.31
CA LYS A 14 -9.51 22.83 -6.07
C LYS A 14 -9.88 22.66 -4.59
N LYS A 15 -9.09 23.25 -3.69
CA LYS A 15 -9.34 23.23 -2.25
C LYS A 15 -10.55 24.08 -1.87
N ALA A 16 -10.71 25.27 -2.47
CA ALA A 16 -11.87 26.13 -2.27
C ALA A 16 -13.17 25.51 -2.82
N GLU A 17 -13.12 24.95 -4.03
CA GLU A 17 -14.26 24.23 -4.64
C GLU A 17 -14.67 23.01 -3.80
N LYS A 18 -13.69 22.21 -3.34
CA LYS A 18 -13.94 21.08 -2.43
C LYS A 18 -14.59 21.54 -1.12
N ARG A 19 -14.14 22.65 -0.54
CA ARG A 19 -14.74 23.22 0.68
C ARG A 19 -16.18 23.70 0.46
N ALA A 20 -16.46 24.36 -0.66
CA ALA A 20 -17.81 24.79 -1.02
C ALA A 20 -18.75 23.58 -1.23
N LEU A 21 -18.26 22.52 -1.89
CA LEU A 21 -19.00 21.27 -2.06
C LEU A 21 -19.28 20.59 -0.71
N ILE A 22 -18.29 20.51 0.19
CA ILE A 22 -18.46 19.97 1.54
C ILE A 22 -19.48 20.79 2.34
N ALA A 23 -19.40 22.13 2.29
CA ALA A 23 -20.36 23.00 2.97
C ALA A 23 -21.80 22.82 2.45
N ARG A 24 -21.95 22.53 1.15
CA ARG A 24 -23.24 22.16 0.56
C ARG A 24 -23.72 20.79 1.04
N LEU A 25 -22.84 19.79 1.08
CA LEU A 25 -23.15 18.45 1.57
C LEU A 25 -23.52 18.43 3.06
N MET A 26 -22.84 19.22 3.90
CA MET A 26 -23.14 19.33 5.33
C MET A 26 -24.50 19.95 5.62
N LYS A 27 -25.04 20.72 4.65
CA LYS A 27 -26.39 21.30 4.72
C LYS A 27 -27.43 20.45 4.00
N ALA A 28 -27.00 19.45 3.23
CA ALA A 28 -27.90 18.62 2.46
C ALA A 28 -28.61 17.62 3.37
N THR A 29 -29.91 17.46 3.15
CA THR A 29 -30.67 16.37 3.79
C THR A 29 -30.41 15.06 3.05
N ALA A 30 -30.70 13.92 3.68
CA ALA A 30 -30.56 12.61 3.02
C ALA A 30 -31.40 12.49 1.73
N ALA A 31 -32.46 13.30 1.58
CA ALA A 31 -33.27 13.39 0.37
C ALA A 31 -32.56 14.13 -0.79
N GLU A 32 -31.71 15.12 -0.48
CA GLU A 32 -30.93 15.87 -1.47
C GLU A 32 -29.65 15.14 -1.90
N PHE A 33 -29.17 14.21 -1.06
CA PHE A 33 -28.02 13.36 -1.36
C PHE A 33 -28.36 11.89 -1.08
N PRO A 34 -29.15 11.24 -1.97
CA PRO A 34 -29.60 9.87 -1.76
C PRO A 34 -28.39 8.91 -1.72
N LEU A 35 -28.02 8.47 -0.53
CA LEU A 35 -26.98 7.47 -0.34
C LEU A 35 -27.47 6.13 -0.87
N ARG A 36 -26.91 5.71 -2.01
CA ARG A 36 -27.18 4.36 -2.53
C ARG A 36 -26.43 3.35 -1.69
N LYS A 37 -27.13 2.31 -1.23
CA LYS A 37 -26.49 1.12 -0.67
C LYS A 37 -25.59 0.51 -1.74
N ARG A 38 -24.27 0.54 -1.52
CA ARG A 38 -23.29 -0.12 -2.37
C ARG A 38 -22.72 -1.31 -1.60
N LYS A 39 -22.58 -2.46 -2.28
CA LYS A 39 -21.86 -3.59 -1.70
C LYS A 39 -20.43 -3.14 -1.38
N LEU A 40 -20.00 -3.32 -0.13
CA LEU A 40 -18.66 -2.92 0.31
C LEU A 40 -17.60 -3.77 -0.40
N LEU A 41 -17.87 -5.06 -0.54
CA LEU A 41 -17.06 -6.02 -1.26
C LEU A 41 -17.79 -6.50 -2.51
N ASN A 42 -17.05 -6.68 -3.61
CA ASN A 42 -17.54 -7.47 -4.75
C ASN A 42 -17.52 -8.98 -4.39
N GLN A 43 -17.99 -9.84 -5.29
CA GLN A 43 -18.09 -11.28 -5.01
C GLN A 43 -16.72 -11.92 -4.72
N GLN A 44 -15.72 -11.65 -5.55
CA GLN A 44 -14.36 -12.18 -5.37
C GLN A 44 -13.71 -11.67 -4.08
N GLU A 45 -13.84 -10.37 -3.80
CA GLU A 45 -13.36 -9.79 -2.54
C GLU A 45 -14.04 -10.44 -1.33
N TYR A 46 -15.33 -10.77 -1.44
CA TYR A 46 -16.06 -11.45 -0.37
C TYR A 46 -15.61 -12.90 -0.16
N GLU A 47 -15.34 -13.64 -1.22
CA GLU A 47 -14.76 -15.00 -1.16
C GLU A 47 -13.38 -14.97 -0.47
N ILE A 48 -12.50 -14.05 -0.90
CA ILE A 48 -11.19 -13.86 -0.28
C ILE A 48 -11.34 -13.47 1.19
N TYR A 49 -12.28 -12.58 1.52
CA TYR A 49 -12.53 -12.18 2.91
C TYR A 49 -12.86 -13.37 3.82
N GLN A 50 -13.71 -14.30 3.37
CA GLN A 50 -14.04 -15.49 4.16
C GLN A 50 -12.82 -16.38 4.40
N LEU A 51 -11.99 -16.56 3.38
CA LEU A 51 -10.76 -17.34 3.50
C LEU A 51 -9.73 -16.66 4.41
N VAL A 52 -9.58 -15.34 4.31
CA VAL A 52 -8.71 -14.57 5.22
C VAL A 52 -9.19 -14.72 6.66
N ARG A 53 -10.50 -14.62 6.92
CA ARG A 53 -11.06 -14.86 8.28
C ARG A 53 -10.77 -16.27 8.79
N HIS A 54 -10.75 -17.25 7.90
CA HIS A 54 -10.40 -18.62 8.27
C HIS A 54 -8.90 -18.78 8.56
N VAL A 55 -8.03 -18.18 7.73
CA VAL A 55 -6.57 -18.18 7.94
C VAL A 55 -6.19 -17.44 9.21
N TYR A 56 -6.91 -16.38 9.59
CA TYR A 56 -6.67 -15.61 10.79
C TYR A 56 -7.79 -15.81 11.81
N GLU A 57 -8.15 -17.07 12.08
CA GLU A 57 -9.19 -17.38 13.05
C GLU A 57 -8.88 -16.77 14.42
N GLY A 58 -9.89 -16.17 15.06
CA GLY A 58 -9.76 -15.45 16.33
C GLY A 58 -9.22 -14.01 16.22
N GLN A 59 -8.85 -13.55 15.02
CA GLN A 59 -8.40 -12.18 14.77
C GLN A 59 -9.50 -11.32 14.14
N ASP A 60 -9.40 -10.00 14.31
CA ASP A 60 -10.29 -9.04 13.68
C ASP A 60 -9.83 -8.71 12.26
N VAL A 61 -10.73 -8.77 11.29
CA VAL A 61 -10.43 -8.46 9.88
C VAL A 61 -11.26 -7.27 9.43
N LEU A 62 -10.62 -6.10 9.36
CA LEU A 62 -11.20 -4.87 8.84
C LEU A 62 -11.15 -4.85 7.31
N VAL A 63 -12.13 -4.20 6.68
CA VAL A 63 -12.30 -4.15 5.23
C VAL A 63 -12.13 -2.72 4.71
N LYS A 64 -11.39 -2.56 3.62
CA LYS A 64 -11.18 -1.27 2.92
C LYS A 64 -10.66 -0.16 3.85
N THR A 65 -9.69 -0.51 4.68
CA THR A 65 -9.11 0.37 5.68
C THR A 65 -8.05 1.27 5.06
N SER A 66 -8.21 2.59 5.25
CA SER A 66 -7.19 3.58 4.85
C SER A 66 -5.97 3.49 5.76
N LEU A 67 -4.77 3.57 5.19
CA LEU A 67 -3.52 3.60 5.95
C LEU A 67 -3.48 4.79 6.93
N THR A 68 -4.14 5.91 6.61
CA THR A 68 -4.27 7.03 7.55
C THR A 68 -4.96 6.69 8.86
N ARG A 69 -5.76 5.62 8.92
CA ARG A 69 -6.39 5.15 10.17
C ARG A 69 -5.44 4.36 11.07
N MET A 70 -4.29 3.95 10.55
CA MET A 70 -3.30 3.15 11.27
C MET A 70 -2.10 3.98 11.74
N VAL A 71 -2.00 5.24 11.29
CA VAL A 71 -0.86 6.11 11.59
C VAL A 71 -1.28 7.13 12.65
N VAL A 72 -0.63 7.06 13.81
CA VAL A 72 -0.68 8.10 14.85
C VAL A 72 0.72 8.69 14.94
N SER A 73 0.83 10.01 14.87
CA SER A 73 2.13 10.70 14.99
C SER A 73 2.01 11.84 16.00
N ALA A 74 3.02 11.98 16.85
CA ALA A 74 3.10 13.01 17.89
C ALA A 74 3.51 14.39 17.35
N ASP A 75 4.10 14.45 16.14
CA ASP A 75 4.56 15.69 15.49
C ASP A 75 3.56 16.13 14.41
N GLU A 76 2.74 17.13 14.72
CA GLU A 76 1.63 17.59 13.86
C GLU A 76 2.09 18.06 12.47
N ALA A 77 3.27 18.71 12.37
CA ALA A 77 3.77 19.25 11.11
C ALA A 77 4.26 18.14 10.17
N LYS A 78 5.00 17.16 10.69
CA LYS A 78 5.41 15.97 9.90
C LYS A 78 4.22 15.09 9.54
N THR A 79 3.22 15.04 10.41
CA THR A 79 1.97 14.30 10.20
C THR A 79 1.24 14.81 8.96
N GLN A 80 1.15 16.12 8.76
CA GLN A 80 0.40 16.67 7.63
C GLN A 80 1.02 16.29 6.27
N ALA A 81 2.35 16.35 6.14
CA ALA A 81 3.04 15.95 4.92
C ALA A 81 2.90 14.44 4.66
N LEU A 82 3.07 13.62 5.70
CA LEU A 82 2.88 12.17 5.61
C LEU A 82 1.46 11.81 5.20
N PHE A 83 0.45 12.43 5.84
CA PHE A 83 -0.97 12.19 5.54
C PHE A 83 -1.30 12.49 4.08
N GLN A 84 -0.78 13.58 3.51
CA GLN A 84 -0.98 13.87 2.08
C GLN A 84 -0.39 12.78 1.17
N CYS A 85 0.71 12.15 1.58
CA CYS A 85 1.31 11.05 0.81
C CYS A 85 0.53 9.74 0.91
N ILE A 86 -0.19 9.49 2.00
CA ILE A 86 -0.82 8.18 2.28
C ILE A 86 -2.35 8.20 2.28
N GLU A 87 -3.00 9.37 2.18
CA GLU A 87 -4.47 9.52 2.28
C GLU A 87 -5.27 8.71 1.25
N HIS A 88 -4.65 8.34 0.14
CA HIS A 88 -5.27 7.56 -0.93
C HIS A 88 -4.98 6.06 -0.83
N LEU A 89 -4.10 5.64 0.09
CA LEU A 89 -3.69 4.25 0.23
C LEU A 89 -4.69 3.50 1.11
N VAL A 90 -5.44 2.59 0.50
CA VAL A 90 -6.46 1.77 1.18
C VAL A 90 -6.12 0.31 1.02
N PHE A 91 -5.97 -0.43 2.12
CA PHE A 91 -5.81 -1.88 2.10
C PHE A 91 -7.17 -2.55 1.93
N LEU A 92 -7.22 -3.66 1.19
CA LEU A 92 -8.45 -4.44 1.05
C LEU A 92 -8.84 -5.05 2.40
N PHE A 93 -7.88 -5.66 3.11
CA PHE A 93 -8.07 -6.16 4.46
C PHE A 93 -6.93 -5.73 5.39
N VAL A 94 -7.27 -5.48 6.65
CA VAL A 94 -6.32 -5.27 7.74
C VAL A 94 -6.68 -6.24 8.86
N VAL A 95 -5.74 -7.09 9.23
CA VAL A 95 -5.88 -8.08 10.29
C VAL A 95 -5.30 -7.50 11.57
N MET A 96 -6.05 -7.58 12.66
CA MET A 96 -5.67 -7.07 13.96
C MET A 96 -5.82 -8.13 15.03
N ASP A 97 -4.98 -8.03 16.06
CA ASP A 97 -5.14 -8.83 17.26
C ASP A 97 -6.25 -8.31 18.19
N ALA A 98 -6.51 -9.06 19.26
CA ALA A 98 -7.49 -8.71 20.28
C ALA A 98 -7.14 -7.40 21.04
N GLU A 99 -5.87 -6.99 21.01
CA GLU A 99 -5.38 -5.74 21.60
C GLU A 99 -5.40 -4.58 20.59
N THR A 100 -5.98 -4.80 19.40
CA THR A 100 -6.10 -3.83 18.29
C THR A 100 -4.79 -3.47 17.58
N HIS A 101 -3.73 -4.26 17.76
CA HIS A 101 -2.50 -4.10 16.98
C HIS A 101 -2.65 -4.71 15.60
N VAL A 102 -2.05 -4.06 14.59
CA VAL A 102 -2.12 -4.54 13.21
C VAL A 102 -1.09 -5.65 13.00
N LEU A 103 -1.58 -6.86 12.70
CA LEU A 103 -0.76 -8.04 12.42
C LEU A 103 -0.36 -8.11 10.95
N ALA A 104 -1.31 -7.87 10.06
CA ALA A 104 -1.10 -7.98 8.63
C ALA A 104 -2.01 -7.06 7.82
N CYS A 105 -1.52 -6.62 6.68
CA CYS A 105 -2.26 -5.91 5.67
C CYS A 105 -2.32 -6.75 4.40
N ILE A 106 -3.52 -6.97 3.86
CA ILE A 106 -3.74 -7.84 2.71
C ILE A 106 -4.41 -7.03 1.61
N ASP A 107 -3.89 -7.19 0.41
CA ASP A 107 -4.42 -6.59 -0.80
C ASP A 107 -4.58 -7.63 -1.90
N PHE A 108 -5.41 -7.31 -2.88
CA PHE A 108 -5.59 -8.11 -4.08
C PHE A 108 -5.03 -7.35 -5.28
N TYR A 109 -4.17 -8.03 -6.05
CA TYR A 109 -3.68 -7.51 -7.32
C TYR A 109 -4.59 -8.02 -8.44
N ASP A 110 -5.43 -7.13 -8.93
CA ASP A 110 -6.07 -7.31 -10.23
C ASP A 110 -5.31 -6.44 -11.26
N PRO A 111 -4.83 -7.04 -12.37
CA PRO A 111 -4.13 -6.34 -13.44
C PRO A 111 -4.88 -5.11 -13.96
N ALA A 112 -6.21 -5.09 -13.86
CA ALA A 112 -7.05 -4.00 -14.32
C ALA A 112 -7.22 -2.85 -13.31
N SER A 113 -7.03 -3.08 -12.00
CA SER A 113 -7.57 -2.18 -10.96
C SER A 113 -6.58 -1.53 -10.02
N ARG A 114 -5.26 -1.75 -10.15
CA ARG A 114 -4.30 -1.13 -9.21
C ARG A 114 -3.00 -0.63 -9.81
N LYS A 115 -2.63 0.62 -9.47
CA LYS A 115 -1.35 1.22 -9.87
C LYS A 115 -0.22 0.51 -9.13
N ARG A 116 0.71 -0.11 -9.86
CA ARG A 116 1.92 -0.78 -9.31
C ARG A 116 2.71 0.11 -8.32
N LYS A 117 2.62 1.43 -8.46
CA LYS A 117 3.23 2.42 -7.56
C LYS A 117 2.70 2.31 -6.13
N ASP A 118 1.38 2.17 -5.97
CA ASP A 118 0.74 2.16 -4.65
C ASP A 118 1.09 0.87 -3.89
N VAL A 119 1.20 -0.25 -4.61
CA VAL A 119 1.65 -1.53 -4.04
C VAL A 119 3.08 -1.43 -3.51
N ARG A 120 3.99 -0.81 -4.27
CA ARG A 120 5.39 -0.62 -3.84
C ARG A 120 5.49 0.30 -2.63
N LEU A 121 4.73 1.39 -2.63
CA LEU A 121 4.70 2.33 -1.50
C LEU A 121 4.18 1.65 -0.24
N LYS A 122 3.04 0.94 -0.33
CA LYS A 122 2.50 0.16 0.78
C LYS A 122 3.51 -0.87 1.31
N ALA A 123 4.13 -1.65 0.43
CA ALA A 123 5.14 -2.62 0.83
C ALA A 123 6.31 -1.97 1.58
N SER A 124 6.80 -0.82 1.09
CA SER A 124 7.88 -0.09 1.75
C SER A 124 7.49 0.42 3.14
N ILE A 125 6.27 0.95 3.28
CA ILE A 125 5.79 1.47 4.57
C ILE A 125 5.58 0.30 5.55
N MET A 126 4.89 -0.76 5.13
CA MET A 126 4.62 -1.91 6.02
C MET A 126 5.92 -2.58 6.47
N ALA A 127 6.90 -2.74 5.58
CA ALA A 127 8.22 -3.24 5.94
C ALA A 127 8.92 -2.36 6.99
N SER A 128 8.82 -1.03 6.88
CA SER A 128 9.40 -0.10 7.87
C SER A 128 8.69 -0.16 9.23
N LEU A 129 7.43 -0.58 9.26
CA LEU A 129 6.63 -0.74 10.48
C LEU A 129 6.71 -2.16 11.05
N GLY A 130 7.42 -3.08 10.40
CA GLY A 130 7.45 -4.48 10.80
C GLY A 130 6.11 -5.21 10.63
N ILE A 131 5.19 -4.65 9.85
CA ILE A 131 3.85 -5.22 9.60
C ILE A 131 3.91 -6.09 8.36
N ASP A 132 3.33 -7.28 8.44
CA ASP A 132 3.26 -8.19 7.28
C ASP A 132 2.33 -7.63 6.20
N TYR A 133 2.82 -7.57 4.97
CA TYR A 133 2.04 -7.09 3.82
C TYR A 133 1.99 -8.13 2.72
N TRP A 134 0.77 -8.52 2.35
CA TRP A 134 0.50 -9.54 1.35
C TRP A 134 -0.30 -8.95 0.20
N VAL A 135 0.09 -9.32 -1.02
CA VAL A 135 -0.64 -8.98 -2.24
C VAL A 135 -0.99 -10.28 -2.92
N LEU A 136 -2.26 -10.67 -2.79
CA LEU A 136 -2.82 -11.87 -3.38
C LEU A 136 -2.93 -11.69 -4.90
N SER A 137 -2.48 -12.70 -5.64
CA SER A 137 -2.63 -12.78 -7.08
C SER A 137 -4.03 -13.31 -7.45
N SER A 138 -4.30 -13.47 -8.76
CA SER A 138 -5.51 -14.13 -9.22
C SER A 138 -5.65 -15.57 -8.70
N ASP A 139 -4.53 -16.23 -8.37
CA ASP A 139 -4.49 -17.53 -7.70
C ASP A 139 -4.33 -17.36 -6.19
N TYR A 140 -5.29 -16.64 -5.60
CA TYR A 140 -5.23 -16.23 -4.20
C TYR A 140 -5.23 -17.41 -3.22
N LEU A 141 -5.66 -18.61 -3.63
CA LEU A 141 -5.70 -19.80 -2.77
C LEU A 141 -4.28 -20.24 -2.39
N ASP A 142 -3.38 -20.33 -3.36
CA ASP A 142 -1.99 -20.71 -3.09
C ASP A 142 -1.23 -19.63 -2.34
N ASP A 143 -1.56 -18.36 -2.58
CA ASP A 143 -1.01 -17.26 -1.79
C ASP A 143 -1.48 -17.31 -0.34
N LEU A 144 -2.76 -17.62 -0.09
CA LEU A 144 -3.29 -17.77 1.26
C LEU A 144 -2.71 -18.98 2.00
N LYS A 145 -2.36 -20.06 1.31
CA LYS A 145 -1.60 -21.17 1.94
C LYS A 145 -0.22 -20.72 2.43
N LYS A 146 0.47 -19.87 1.66
CA LYS A 146 1.76 -19.29 2.07
C LYS A 146 1.59 -18.35 3.26
N VAL A 147 0.52 -17.56 3.27
CA VAL A 147 0.15 -16.69 4.40
C VAL A 147 -0.05 -17.54 5.65
N GLN A 148 -0.86 -18.60 5.56
CA GLN A 148 -1.14 -19.50 6.66
C GLN A 148 0.12 -20.20 7.18
N ALA A 149 1.00 -20.67 6.30
CA ALA A 149 2.25 -21.33 6.69
C ALA A 149 3.24 -20.38 7.41
N LYS A 150 3.22 -19.09 7.07
CA LYS A 150 4.06 -18.07 7.72
C LYS A 150 3.46 -17.57 9.03
N PHE A 151 2.13 -17.56 9.14
CA PHE A 151 1.44 -17.07 10.33
C PHE A 151 1.57 -18.07 11.47
N ASP A 152 2.42 -17.73 12.44
CA ASP A 152 2.66 -18.56 13.61
C ASP A 152 1.67 -18.19 14.72
N PHE A 153 0.57 -18.95 14.81
CA PHE A 153 -0.47 -18.76 15.83
C PHE A 153 0.07 -18.88 17.27
N SER A 154 1.23 -19.51 17.48
CA SER A 154 1.80 -19.70 18.83
C SER A 154 2.46 -18.43 19.40
N LYS A 155 2.78 -17.45 18.56
CA LYS A 155 3.42 -16.18 18.96
C LYS A 155 2.43 -15.06 19.28
N VAL A 156 1.15 -15.25 18.93
CA VAL A 156 0.08 -14.30 19.17
C VAL A 156 -0.31 -14.36 20.65
N GLY A 157 0.48 -13.67 21.48
CA GLY A 157 0.29 -13.61 22.94
C GLY A 157 1.57 -13.46 23.76
N GLN A 158 2.77 -13.62 23.18
CA GLN A 158 4.03 -13.55 23.94
C GLN A 158 5.00 -12.43 23.55
N ALA A 159 4.79 -11.72 22.44
CA ALA A 159 5.87 -10.96 21.79
C ALA A 159 5.83 -9.43 21.90
N THR A 160 4.92 -8.79 22.66
CA THR A 160 4.64 -7.36 22.41
C THR A 160 5.21 -6.33 23.38
N PHE A 161 6.07 -6.67 24.36
CA PHE A 161 6.65 -5.63 25.24
C PHE A 161 8.08 -5.88 25.74
N GLN A 162 9.02 -6.27 24.87
CA GLN A 162 10.44 -6.06 25.16
C GLN A 162 11.15 -5.46 23.95
N ASN A 163 11.75 -4.28 24.19
CA ASN A 163 12.56 -3.42 23.32
C ASN A 163 11.76 -2.31 22.60
N SER A 164 12.02 -1.03 22.74
CA SER A 164 12.91 -0.24 23.62
C SER A 164 12.63 1.22 23.29
N ALA A 165 12.40 2.04 24.30
CA ALA A 165 12.43 3.49 24.17
C ALA A 165 13.88 3.97 23.98
N ASP A 166 13.99 5.07 23.23
CA ASP A 166 15.08 6.05 23.19
C ASP A 166 16.27 5.86 22.20
N GLU A 167 16.40 6.86 21.30
CA GLU A 167 17.61 7.31 20.56
C GLU A 167 18.01 6.77 19.16
N ALA A 168 17.16 6.06 18.38
CA ALA A 168 17.57 5.50 17.06
C ALA A 168 16.90 6.07 15.79
N HIS A 169 15.96 7.03 15.88
CA HIS A 169 15.01 7.30 14.78
C HIS A 169 15.52 8.01 13.51
N SER A 170 16.78 8.50 13.46
CA SER A 170 17.33 9.13 12.24
C SER A 170 18.17 8.18 11.39
N ASN A 171 18.85 7.21 12.02
CA ASN A 171 19.74 6.27 11.35
C ASN A 171 19.01 5.03 10.81
N ASP A 172 17.85 4.69 11.40
CA ASP A 172 17.03 3.58 10.93
C ASP A 172 16.42 3.86 9.54
N PHE A 173 16.04 5.11 9.26
CA PHE A 173 15.47 5.46 7.96
C PHE A 173 16.51 5.38 6.83
N THR A 174 17.76 5.79 7.09
CA THR A 174 18.85 5.72 6.10
C THR A 174 19.31 4.29 5.89
N HIS A 175 19.37 3.49 6.96
CA HIS A 175 19.70 2.06 6.89
C HIS A 175 18.59 1.25 6.20
N ALA A 176 17.31 1.51 6.52
CA ALA A 176 16.17 0.91 5.84
C ALA A 176 16.12 1.28 4.36
N LYS A 177 16.47 2.52 4.00
CA LYS A 177 16.60 2.96 2.60
C LYS A 177 17.73 2.22 1.88
N ALA A 178 18.88 2.02 2.53
CA ALA A 178 20.00 1.28 1.96
C ALA A 178 19.63 -0.20 1.71
N GLN A 179 19.03 -0.87 2.70
CA GLN A 179 18.54 -2.25 2.57
C GLN A 179 17.46 -2.40 1.50
N LEU A 180 16.57 -1.41 1.35
CA LEU A 180 15.58 -1.40 0.27
C LEU A 180 16.24 -1.26 -1.11
N HIS A 181 17.23 -0.38 -1.24
CA HIS A 181 17.99 -0.22 -2.48
C HIS A 181 18.77 -1.49 -2.86
N GLU A 182 19.30 -2.21 -1.89
CA GLU A 182 20.03 -3.47 -2.07
C GLU A 182 19.08 -4.59 -2.54
N ARG A 183 17.98 -4.84 -1.82
CA ARG A 183 16.98 -5.85 -2.21
C ARG A 183 16.33 -5.59 -3.57
N LEU A 184 16.18 -4.32 -3.96
CA LEU A 184 15.68 -3.95 -5.29
C LEU A 184 16.72 -4.16 -6.40
N LYS A 185 18.02 -4.08 -6.10
CA LYS A 185 19.09 -4.40 -7.05
C LYS A 185 19.20 -5.89 -7.27
N ASP A 186 19.11 -6.70 -6.21
CA ASP A 186 19.21 -8.16 -6.30
C ASP A 186 18.09 -8.73 -7.17
N ARG A 187 16.85 -8.29 -6.94
CA ARG A 187 15.70 -8.70 -7.77
C ARG A 187 15.80 -8.26 -9.24
N ARG A 188 16.47 -7.14 -9.51
CA ARG A 188 16.71 -6.68 -10.90
C ARG A 188 17.77 -7.53 -11.60
N ASN A 189 18.74 -8.06 -10.84
CA ASN A 189 19.73 -9.00 -11.37
C ASN A 189 19.12 -10.40 -11.58
N GLU A 190 18.21 -10.86 -10.72
CA GLU A 190 17.48 -12.12 -10.91
C GLU A 190 16.65 -12.11 -12.21
N VAL A 191 16.00 -10.98 -12.54
CA VAL A 191 15.22 -10.83 -13.78
C VAL A 191 16.12 -10.72 -15.03
N ARG A 192 17.41 -10.37 -14.87
CA ARG A 192 18.40 -10.37 -15.97
C ARG A 192 19.14 -11.69 -16.13
N GLY A 193 19.12 -12.57 -15.14
CA GLY A 193 19.76 -13.89 -15.18
C GLY A 193 18.96 -14.98 -15.90
N PHE A 194 17.73 -14.69 -16.33
CA PHE A 194 16.81 -15.65 -16.98
C PHE A 194 16.62 -15.40 -18.48
N GLY A 195 17.69 -14.98 -19.16
CA GLY A 195 17.65 -14.66 -20.59
C GLY A 195 18.91 -15.07 -21.33
N ASP A 196 19.29 -16.35 -21.27
CA ASP A 196 20.16 -16.91 -22.30
C ASP A 196 19.98 -18.43 -22.45
N SER A 197 18.95 -18.83 -23.19
CA SER A 197 18.88 -20.12 -23.89
C SER A 197 17.73 -20.10 -24.90
N SER A 198 17.99 -19.62 -26.13
CA SER A 198 17.17 -19.97 -27.31
C SER A 198 17.65 -21.31 -27.87
N PRO A 199 16.79 -22.12 -28.52
CA PRO A 199 16.84 -22.17 -30.00
C PRO A 199 15.42 -22.40 -30.63
N PRO A 200 15.27 -22.63 -31.95
CA PRO A 200 14.80 -21.62 -32.90
C PRO A 200 13.45 -21.97 -33.56
N GLY A 201 12.65 -20.97 -33.93
CA GLY A 201 11.61 -21.16 -34.96
C GLY A 201 10.38 -20.27 -34.84
N SER A 202 10.12 -19.53 -35.91
CA SER A 202 8.84 -18.96 -36.35
C SER A 202 8.30 -17.70 -35.64
N GLU A 203 8.63 -16.56 -36.27
CA GLU A 203 7.71 -15.48 -36.69
C GLU A 203 6.50 -15.13 -35.79
N PHE A 204 6.62 -14.02 -35.04
CA PHE A 204 5.84 -12.78 -35.25
C PHE A 204 6.27 -11.74 -34.20
N GLY A 205 7.19 -10.85 -34.59
CA GLY A 205 7.62 -9.74 -33.75
C GLY A 205 6.66 -8.56 -33.84
N THR A 206 6.35 -7.93 -32.70
CA THR A 206 6.37 -6.47 -32.51
C THR A 206 6.08 -6.14 -31.04
N SER A 207 7.12 -6.13 -30.19
CA SER A 207 7.10 -5.39 -28.93
C SER A 207 8.06 -4.20 -29.05
N ALA A 208 7.59 -3.13 -29.71
CA ALA A 208 8.23 -1.84 -29.64
C ALA A 208 7.69 -1.12 -28.40
N ASN A 209 8.50 -1.06 -27.34
CA ASN A 209 8.28 -0.14 -26.22
C ASN A 209 8.44 1.30 -26.74
N SER A 210 7.34 1.90 -27.20
CA SER A 210 7.26 3.30 -27.61
C SER A 210 7.24 4.25 -26.40
N PHE A 211 8.33 4.37 -25.64
CA PHE A 211 8.57 5.54 -24.77
C PHE A 211 10.06 5.69 -24.43
N LEU A 212 10.89 5.95 -25.44
CA LEU A 212 12.19 6.61 -25.27
C LEU A 212 12.49 7.40 -26.56
N LEU A 213 12.11 8.68 -26.59
CA LEU A 213 12.75 9.64 -27.49
C LEU A 213 13.94 10.25 -26.73
N PRO A 214 15.18 10.19 -27.26
CA PRO A 214 16.29 10.98 -26.76
C PRO A 214 16.07 12.44 -27.15
N LEU A 215 16.16 13.35 -26.18
CA LEU A 215 16.29 14.77 -26.45
C LEU A 215 17.68 14.99 -27.07
N ASP A 216 17.70 15.53 -28.29
CA ASP A 216 18.91 15.93 -29.00
C ASP A 216 19.43 17.26 -28.43
N GLU A 217 20.75 17.35 -28.29
CA GLU A 217 21.48 18.53 -27.83
C GLU A 217 21.64 19.53 -28.97
N ARG A 218 21.24 20.79 -28.75
CA ARG A 218 21.84 21.98 -29.37
C ARG A 218 21.44 23.26 -28.65
#